data_AF-A0A7Y4S3B2-F1
#
_entry.id   AF-A0A7Y4S3B2-F1
#
_cell.length_a   1.000
_cell.length_b   1.000
_cell.length_c   1.000
_cell.angle_alpha   90.00
_cell.angle_beta   90.00
_cell.angle_gamma   90.00
#
_symmetry.space_group_name_H-M   'P 1'
#
loop_
_entity.id
_entity.type
_entity.pdbx_description
1 polymer ?
#
loop_
_entity_poly.entity_id
_entity_poly.type
_entity_poly.pdbx_seq_one_letter_code
_entity_poly.pdbx_strand_id
1 'polypeptide(L)' 'VEGLANCYNIDREIAVYTDADDLIEKIKFYLKHEALREGMAEAAYQRTIKEHTFAIRFNAVFKRMGLLNG' A
#
# COMPACT_ATOMS: atom_id res chain seq x y z
N VAL A 1 4.61 -4.24 -11.76
CA VAL A 1 3.69 -5.19 -11.08
C VAL A 1 2.27 -4.65 -11.23
N GLU A 2 1.41 -5.36 -11.96
CA GLU A 2 0.00 -4.96 -12.08
C GLU A 2 -0.72 -5.04 -10.73
N GLY A 3 -1.56 -4.05 -10.42
CA GLY A 3 -2.41 -4.04 -9.23
C GLY A 3 -1.93 -3.21 -8.04
N LEU A 4 -0.62 -2.98 -7.85
CA LEU A 4 -0.13 -2.16 -6.74
C LEU A 4 -0.61 -0.70 -6.81
N ALA A 5 -0.62 -0.13 -8.02
CA ALA A 5 -1.14 1.23 -8.26
C ALA A 5 -2.65 1.37 -7.97
N ASN A 6 -3.40 0.26 -7.96
CA ASN A 6 -4.82 0.26 -7.58
C ASN A 6 -5.00 0.24 -6.05
N CYS A 7 -3.99 -0.24 -5.31
CA CYS A 7 -4.03 -0.40 -3.86
C CYS A 7 -3.36 0.77 -3.12
N TYR A 8 -2.30 1.34 -3.70
CA TYR A 8 -1.45 2.35 -3.07
C TYR A 8 -1.01 3.43 -4.08
N ASN A 9 -0.66 4.60 -3.55
CA ASN A 9 -0.03 5.67 -4.30
C ASN A 9 1.48 5.44 -4.36
N ILE A 10 1.98 5.17 -5.57
CA ILE A 10 3.41 4.95 -5.82
C ILE A 10 4.18 6.24 -5.49
N ASP A 11 5.35 6.09 -4.89
CA ASP A 11 6.26 7.16 -4.45
C ASP A 11 5.72 8.06 -3.32
N ARG A 12 4.52 7.78 -2.80
CA ARG A 12 3.98 8.39 -1.57
C ARG A 12 3.72 7.40 -0.45
N GLU A 13 3.30 6.20 -0.79
CA GLU A 13 2.97 5.14 0.17
C GLU A 13 3.91 3.94 -0.01
N ILE A 14 4.24 3.61 -1.26
CA ILE A 14 5.13 2.49 -1.58
C ILE A 14 6.17 2.89 -2.62
N ALA A 15 7.36 2.31 -2.51
CA ALA A 15 8.34 2.33 -3.58
C ALA A 15 8.15 1.10 -4.47
N VAL A 16 8.25 1.27 -5.78
CA VAL A 16 8.30 0.17 -6.76
C VAL A 16 9.63 0.22 -7.47
N TYR A 17 10.08 -0.91 -8.02
CA TYR A 17 11.28 -0.97 -8.84
C TYR A 17 11.00 -1.74 -10.12
N THR A 18 11.83 -1.51 -11.13
CA THR A 18 11.67 -2.09 -12.48
C THR A 18 12.69 -3.17 -12.77
N ASP A 19 13.88 -3.09 -12.18
CA ASP A 19 14.95 -4.08 -12.26
C ASP A 19 15.82 -4.07 -11.00
N ALA A 20 16.88 -4.90 -11.00
CA ALA A 20 17.76 -5.06 -9.85
C ALA A 20 18.61 -3.81 -9.56
N ASP A 21 19.03 -3.07 -10.58
CA ASP A 21 19.85 -1.88 -10.41
C ASP A 21 19.01 -0.75 -9.80
N ASP A 22 17.79 -0.53 -10.31
CA ASP A 22 16.81 0.41 -9.75
C ASP A 22 16.46 0.06 -8.30
N LEU A 23 16.31 -1.22 -7.97
CA LEU A 23 16.11 -1.66 -6.57
C LEU A 23 17.28 -1.26 -5.68
N ILE A 24 18.52 -1.51 -6.11
CA ILE A 24 19.72 -1.18 -5.34
C ILE A 24 19.82 0.35 -5.14
N GLU A 25 19.55 1.14 -6.18
CA GLU A 25 19.54 2.59 -6.11
C GLU A 25 18.49 3.11 -5.14
N LYS A 26 17.26 2.59 -5.20
CA LYS A 26 16.18 2.96 -4.28
C LYS A 26 16.49 2.58 -2.83
N ILE A 27 17.06 1.40 -2.58
CA ILE A 27 17.50 1.02 -1.22
C ILE A 27 18.50 2.05 -0.70
N LYS A 28 19.54 2.38 -1.48
CA LYS A 28 20.55 3.37 -1.08
C LYS A 28 19.93 4.75 -0.86
N PHE A 29 18.96 5.15 -1.70
CA PHE A 29 18.24 6.40 -1.56
C PHE A 29 17.43 6.44 -0.26
N TYR A 30 16.55 5.47 0.00
CA TYR A 30 15.69 5.47 1.19
C TYR A 30 16.45 5.21 2.49
N LEU A 31 17.62 4.57 2.46
CA LEU A 31 18.50 4.49 3.62
C LEU A 31 19.08 5.86 4.02
N LYS A 32 19.28 6.77 3.06
CA LYS A 32 19.76 8.14 3.31
C LYS A 32 18.65 9.13 3.64
N HIS A 33 17.39 8.80 3.37
CA HIS A 33 16.23 9.67 3.54
C HIS A 33 15.22 9.05 4.51
N GLU A 34 15.63 8.91 5.77
CA GLU A 34 14.83 8.24 6.81
C GLU A 34 13.44 8.87 7.01
N ALA A 35 13.36 10.19 7.16
CA ALA A 35 12.08 10.87 7.37
C ALA A 35 11.09 10.65 6.21
N LEU A 36 11.58 10.63 4.97
CA LEU A 36 10.77 10.30 3.80
C LEU A 36 10.29 8.83 3.87
N ARG A 37 11.21 7.91 4.14
CA ARG A 37 10.93 6.47 4.23
C ARG A 37 9.89 6.16 5.32
N GLU A 38 10.03 6.76 6.50
CA GLU A 38 9.10 6.61 7.61
C GLU A 38 7.73 7.22 7.30
N GLY A 39 7.72 8.41 6.69
CA GLY A 39 6.47 9.05 6.25
C GLY A 39 5.69 8.21 5.24
N MET A 40 6.40 7.59 4.28
CA MET A 40 5.79 6.65 3.33
C MET A 40 5.22 5.41 4.03
N ALA A 41 6.00 4.81 4.95
CA ALA A 41 5.58 3.63 5.70
C ALA A 41 4.32 3.89 6.53
N GLU A 42 4.27 5.04 7.21
CA GLU A 42 3.10 5.46 7.98
C GLU A 42 1.88 5.68 7.08
N ALA A 43 2.05 6.36 5.95
CA ALA A 43 0.96 6.58 4.99
C ALA A 43 0.38 5.25 4.45
N ALA A 44 1.25 4.30 4.09
CA ALA A 44 0.83 2.97 3.65
C ALA A 44 0.13 2.19 4.78
N TYR A 45 0.62 2.28 6.01
CA TYR A 45 0.00 1.65 7.18
C TYR A 45 -1.42 2.20 7.41
N GLN A 46 -1.57 3.52 7.45
CA GLN A 46 -2.86 4.20 7.63
C GLN A 46 -3.87 3.81 6.53
N ARG A 47 -3.41 3.72 5.28
CA ARG A 47 -4.27 3.23 4.19
C ARG A 47 -4.67 1.77 4.38
N THR A 48 -3.73 0.92 4.80
CA THR A 48 -3.98 -0.51 5.02
C THR A 48 -5.06 -0.76 6.06
N ILE A 49 -4.96 -0.10 7.21
CA ILE A 49 -5.96 -0.25 8.28
C ILE A 49 -7.32 0.33 7.89
N LYS A 50 -7.33 1.38 7.04
CA LYS A 50 -8.55 2.04 6.59
C LYS A 50 -9.29 1.31 5.47
N GLU A 51 -8.58 0.62 4.57
CA GLU A 51 -9.15 0.11 3.31
C GLU A 51 -8.90 -1.37 3.07
N HIS A 52 -7.78 -1.91 3.55
CA HIS A 52 -7.26 -3.21 3.09
C HIS A 52 -7.31 -4.32 4.14
N THR A 53 -8.04 -4.13 5.25
CA THR A 53 -8.27 -5.22 6.21
C THR A 53 -9.26 -6.25 5.67
N PHE A 54 -9.13 -7.51 6.12
CA PHE A 54 -10.10 -8.56 5.77
C PHE A 54 -11.52 -8.22 6.24
N ALA A 55 -11.67 -7.57 7.39
CA ALA A 55 -12.98 -7.16 7.89
C ALA A 55 -13.69 -6.22 6.89
N ILE A 56 -12.99 -5.21 6.36
CA ILE A 56 -13.54 -4.29 5.35
C ILE A 56 -13.89 -5.04 4.07
N ARG A 57 -12.97 -5.89 3.59
CA ARG A 57 -13.16 -6.64 2.34
C ARG A 57 -14.34 -7.61 2.44
N PHE A 58 -14.48 -8.34 3.54
CA PHE A 58 -15.60 -9.25 3.76
C PHE A 58 -16.92 -8.52 3.98
N ASN A 59 -16.93 -7.37 4.65
CA ASN A 59 -18.13 -6.54 4.72
C ASN A 59 -18.62 -6.14 3.32
N ALA A 60 -17.72 -5.77 2.41
CA ALA A 60 -18.09 -5.48 1.03
C ALA A 60 -18.65 -6.72 0.30
N VAL A 61 -18.08 -7.90 0.51
CA VAL A 61 -18.56 -9.18 -0.07
C VAL A 61 -19.95 -9.53 0.47
N PHE A 62 -20.11 -9.57 1.80
CA PHE A 62 -21.38 -9.92 2.42
C PHE A 62 -22.49 -8.93 2.07
N LYS A 63 -22.19 -7.62 1.97
CA LYS A 63 -23.15 -6.63 1.46
C LYS A 63 -23.58 -6.94 0.03
N ARG A 64 -22.64 -7.30 -0.87
CA ARG A 64 -22.97 -7.68 -2.26
C ARG A 64 -23.77 -8.98 -2.35
N MET A 65 -23.60 -9.89 -1.39
CA MET A 65 -24.37 -11.13 -1.31
C MET A 65 -25.75 -10.95 -0.65
N GLY A 66 -26.07 -9.77 -0.10
CA GLY A 66 -27.31 -9.56 0.68
C GLY A 66 -27.29 -10.21 2.06
N LEU A 67 -26.10 -10.53 2.58
CA LEU A 67 -25.89 -11.15 3.90
C LEU A 67 -25.67 -10.12 5.02
N LEU A 68 -25.43 -8.86 4.65
CA LEU A 68 -25.44 -7.71 5.56
C LEU A 68 -26.62 -6.82 5.19
N ASN A 69 -27.75 -7.08 5.84
CA ASN A 69 -28.89 -6.17 5.83
C ASN A 69 -28.74 -5.21 7.01
N GLY A 70 -28.61 -3.92 6.70
CA GLY A 70 -28.96 -2.83 7.60
C GLY A 70 -30.37 -2.38 7.28
#